data_AF-A0A0Q9TDJ8-F1
#
_entry.id   AF-A0A0Q9TDJ8-F1
#
_cell.length_a   1.000
_cell.length_b   1.000
_cell.length_c   1.000
_cell.angle_alpha   90.00
_cell.angle_beta   90.00
_cell.angle_gamma   90.00
#
_symmetry.space_group_name_H-M   'P 1'
#
loop_
_entity.id
_entity.type
_entity.pdbx_description
1 polymer ?
#
loop_
_entity_poly.entity_id
_entity_poly.type
_entity_poly.pdbx_seq_one_letter_code
_entity_poly.pdbx_strand_id
1 'polypeptide(L)'
;MTTYRLSEAADVLGVSDDTVRRWVDAGRLPAVPGDGRSPTTIRGTDLAALAESLLDEPDREQSRASAVSARNRLGGIVTRVKKDHVMAQVEMVCGSHRMVSLMSADAADELGLEPGVRAVASVKSTHVVVEVP
;
A
#
# COMPACT_ATOMS: atom_id res chain seq x y z
N MET A 1 -28.83 -1.36 2.36
CA MET A 1 -27.57 -1.93 1.81
C MET A 1 -26.62 -0.77 1.55
N THR A 2 -25.39 -0.83 2.07
CA THR A 2 -24.38 0.20 1.83
C THR A 2 -23.86 0.08 0.41
N THR A 3 -23.76 1.21 -0.29
CA THR A 3 -23.24 1.29 -1.65
C THR A 3 -22.16 2.35 -1.71
N TYR A 4 -21.14 2.12 -2.54
CA TYR A 4 -19.98 2.99 -2.71
C TYR A 4 -19.93 3.50 -4.15
N ARG A 5 -19.55 4.75 -4.34
CA ARG A 5 -19.06 5.22 -5.66
C ARG A 5 -17.69 4.62 -5.95
N LEU A 6 -17.26 4.68 -7.20
CA LEU A 6 -15.93 4.19 -7.60
C LEU A 6 -14.80 4.81 -6.78
N SER A 7 -14.85 6.13 -6.53
CA SER A 7 -13.84 6.84 -5.74
C SER A 7 -13.82 6.39 -4.28
N GLU A 8 -15.01 6.23 -3.67
CA GLU A 8 -15.11 5.76 -2.28
C GLU A 8 -14.63 4.31 -2.16
N ALA A 9 -14.92 3.47 -3.16
CA ALA A 9 -14.39 2.10 -3.23
C ALA A 9 -12.86 2.10 -3.41
N ALA A 10 -12.29 3.03 -4.18
CA ALA A 10 -10.85 3.17 -4.36
C ALA A 10 -10.16 3.57 -3.06
N ASP A 11 -10.75 4.51 -2.30
CA ASP A 11 -10.29 4.92 -0.98
C ASP A 11 -10.31 3.75 0.02
N VAL A 12 -11.42 2.98 0.06
CA VAL A 12 -11.56 1.81 0.93
C VAL A 12 -10.53 0.72 0.60
N LEU A 13 -10.24 0.50 -0.69
CA LEU A 13 -9.28 -0.53 -1.14
C LEU A 13 -7.82 -0.05 -1.18
N GLY A 14 -7.56 1.24 -0.97
CA GLY A 14 -6.22 1.83 -1.04
C GLY A 14 -5.60 1.79 -2.45
N VAL A 15 -6.41 1.90 -3.51
CA VAL A 15 -5.97 1.88 -4.92
C VAL A 15 -6.45 3.14 -5.66
N SER A 16 -6.08 3.29 -6.93
CA SER A 16 -6.57 4.41 -7.76
C SER A 16 -7.96 4.14 -8.33
N ASP A 17 -8.74 5.19 -8.59
CA ASP A 17 -10.04 5.14 -9.26
C ASP A 17 -9.99 4.37 -10.60
N ASP A 18 -8.90 4.53 -11.36
CA ASP A 18 -8.69 3.83 -12.63
C ASP A 18 -8.53 2.31 -12.44
N THR A 19 -7.87 1.89 -11.36
CA THR A 19 -7.75 0.48 -10.98
C THR A 19 -9.12 -0.13 -10.70
N VAL A 20 -9.96 0.57 -9.92
CA VAL A 20 -11.32 0.11 -9.64
C VAL A 20 -12.15 0.04 -10.92
N ARG A 21 -12.06 1.05 -11.79
CA ARG A 21 -12.74 1.06 -13.09
C ARG A 21 -12.33 -0.14 -13.95
N ARG A 22 -11.03 -0.42 -14.07
CA ARG A 22 -10.52 -1.59 -14.81
C ARG A 22 -11.02 -2.92 -14.25
N TRP A 23 -11.17 -3.05 -12.93
CA TRP A 23 -11.74 -4.27 -12.34
C TRP A 23 -13.23 -4.43 -12.63
N VAL A 24 -13.98 -3.33 -12.67
CA VAL A 24 -15.39 -3.34 -13.09
C VAL A 24 -15.49 -3.73 -14.56
N ASP A 25 -14.69 -3.11 -15.44
CA ASP A 25 -14.69 -3.40 -16.88
C ASP A 25 -14.26 -4.85 -17.18
N ALA A 26 -13.35 -5.40 -16.37
CA ALA A 26 -12.93 -6.80 -16.44
C ALA A 26 -13.92 -7.78 -15.80
N GLY A 27 -15.03 -7.31 -15.23
CA GLY A 27 -16.02 -8.15 -14.54
C GLY A 27 -15.57 -8.73 -13.20
N ARG A 28 -14.41 -8.28 -12.68
CA ARG A 28 -13.85 -8.72 -11.40
C ARG A 28 -14.55 -8.07 -10.20
N LEU A 29 -15.10 -6.87 -10.39
CA LEU A 29 -15.89 -6.17 -9.39
C LEU A 29 -17.28 -5.87 -9.93
N PRO A 30 -18.34 -6.54 -9.45
CA PRO A 30 -19.70 -6.21 -9.82
C PRO A 30 -20.05 -4.75 -9.48
N ALA A 31 -20.55 -4.01 -10.46
CA ALA A 31 -21.06 -2.66 -10.28
C ALA A 31 -22.47 -2.54 -10.84
N VAL A 32 -23.27 -1.67 -10.22
CA VAL A 32 -24.59 -1.27 -10.69
C VAL A 32 -24.42 0.01 -11.51
N PRO A 33 -24.63 -0.04 -12.84
CA PRO A 33 -24.54 1.13 -13.69
C PRO A 33 -25.54 2.18 -13.24
N GLY A 34 -25.09 3.44 -13.26
CA GLY A 34 -25.98 4.57 -13.10
C GLY A 34 -26.91 4.76 -14.30
N ASP A 35 -28.05 5.40 -14.08
CA ASP A 35 -29.06 5.71 -15.10
C ASP A 35 -28.80 7.05 -15.83
N GLY A 36 -27.54 7.50 -15.86
CA GLY A 36 -27.13 8.79 -16.42
C GLY A 36 -27.39 9.99 -15.50
N ARG A 37 -28.26 9.85 -14.49
CA ARG A 37 -28.48 10.85 -13.43
C ARG A 37 -27.84 10.43 -12.11
N SER A 38 -27.74 9.12 -11.88
CA SER A 38 -27.01 8.53 -10.78
C SER A 38 -25.64 8.05 -11.26
N PRO A 39 -24.58 8.13 -10.44
CA PRO A 39 -23.29 7.55 -10.75
C PRO A 39 -23.33 6.02 -10.59
N THR A 40 -22.41 5.32 -11.27
CA THR A 40 -22.17 3.90 -11.05
C THR A 40 -21.79 3.63 -9.60
N THR A 41 -22.40 2.60 -9.00
CA THR A 41 -22.19 2.23 -7.60
C THR A 41 -21.80 0.76 -7.44
N ILE A 42 -21.10 0.44 -6.37
CA ILE A 42 -20.65 -0.89 -6.00
C ILE A 42 -21.34 -1.27 -4.68
N ARG A 43 -21.86 -2.49 -4.56
CA ARG A 43 -22.43 -2.94 -3.27
C ARG A 43 -21.31 -3.23 -2.29
N GLY A 44 -21.51 -2.87 -1.02
CA GLY A 44 -20.50 -3.12 0.02
C GLY A 44 -20.13 -4.60 0.19
N THR A 45 -21.07 -5.52 -0.05
CA THR A 45 -20.81 -6.97 -0.01
C THR A 45 -19.84 -7.41 -1.10
N ASP A 46 -20.01 -6.87 -2.31
CA ASP A 46 -19.16 -7.18 -3.47
C ASP A 46 -17.76 -6.57 -3.28
N LEU A 47 -17.69 -5.37 -2.69
CA LEU A 47 -16.44 -4.70 -2.34
C LEU A 47 -15.66 -5.47 -1.27
N ALA A 48 -16.33 -5.96 -0.23
CA ALA A 48 -15.72 -6.76 0.83
C ALA A 48 -15.17 -8.10 0.32
N ALA A 49 -15.95 -8.81 -0.51
CA ALA A 49 -15.51 -10.07 -1.12
C ALA A 49 -14.28 -9.89 -2.01
N LEU A 50 -14.22 -8.78 -2.78
CA LEU A 50 -13.02 -8.47 -3.56
C LEU A 50 -11.83 -8.15 -2.65
N ALA A 51 -12.04 -7.37 -1.57
CA ALA A 51 -10.98 -7.03 -0.62
C ALA A 51 -10.35 -8.28 0.01
N GLU A 52 -11.16 -9.27 0.38
CA GLU A 52 -10.70 -10.58 0.87
C GLU A 52 -9.92 -11.34 -0.21
N SER A 53 -10.46 -11.46 -1.42
CA SER A 53 -9.78 -12.18 -2.52
C SER A 53 -8.41 -11.59 -2.88
N LEU A 54 -8.26 -10.27 -2.69
CA LEU A 54 -6.99 -9.59 -2.92
C LEU A 54 -5.93 -10.01 -1.89
N LEU A 55 -6.31 -10.34 -0.65
CA LEU A 55 -5.36 -10.77 0.41
C LEU A 55 -4.71 -12.12 0.08
N ASP A 56 -5.42 -12.98 -0.66
CA ASP A 56 -4.96 -14.31 -1.03
C ASP A 56 -4.09 -14.36 -2.32
N GLU A 57 -3.97 -13.24 -3.07
CA GLU A 57 -3.13 -13.22 -4.27
C GLU A 57 -1.63 -12.93 -3.94
N PRO A 58 -0.72 -13.90 -4.15
CA PRO A 58 0.69 -13.81 -3.75
C PRO A 58 1.53 -12.83 -4.60
N ASP A 59 0.97 -12.21 -5.65
CA ASP A 59 1.67 -11.28 -6.55
C ASP A 59 1.77 -9.83 -6.02
N ARG A 60 1.31 -9.57 -4.79
CA ARG A 60 1.35 -8.23 -4.18
C ARG A 60 2.76 -7.70 -3.92
N GLU A 61 3.77 -8.54 -3.84
CA GLU A 61 5.17 -8.10 -3.68
C GLU A 61 5.82 -7.67 -5.00
N GLN A 62 5.56 -8.37 -6.11
CA GLN A 62 6.16 -8.04 -7.42
C GLN A 62 5.49 -6.84 -8.10
N SER A 63 4.18 -6.68 -7.95
CA SER A 63 3.46 -5.54 -8.52
C SER A 63 3.71 -4.22 -7.76
N ARG A 64 4.02 -4.26 -6.45
CA ARG A 64 4.44 -3.07 -5.70
C ARG A 64 5.82 -2.56 -6.15
N ALA A 65 6.75 -3.43 -6.56
CA ALA A 65 8.03 -2.97 -7.07
C ALA A 65 7.90 -2.12 -8.36
N SER A 66 6.83 -2.35 -9.16
CA SER A 66 6.58 -1.65 -10.42
C SER A 66 5.54 -0.53 -10.33
N ALA A 67 4.65 -0.55 -9.31
CA ALA A 67 3.55 0.40 -9.15
C ALA A 67 3.66 1.31 -7.91
N VAL A 68 4.74 1.26 -7.14
CA VAL A 68 4.95 2.19 -6.03
C VAL A 68 5.49 3.51 -6.58
N SER A 69 4.70 4.58 -6.44
CA SER A 69 5.08 5.98 -6.74
C SER A 69 6.24 6.54 -5.88
N ALA A 70 6.96 5.68 -5.15
CA ALA A 70 8.19 6.02 -4.47
C ALA A 70 9.35 5.96 -5.45
N ARG A 71 9.66 7.12 -6.05
CA ARG A 71 10.88 7.27 -6.85
C ARG A 71 12.15 7.21 -6.00
N ASN A 72 12.05 7.43 -4.69
CA ASN A 72 13.17 7.40 -3.76
C ASN A 72 13.29 6.00 -3.13
N ARG A 73 14.05 5.12 -3.78
CA ARG A 73 14.38 3.78 -3.27
C ARG A 73 15.86 3.72 -2.91
N LEU A 74 16.16 3.49 -1.64
CA LEU A 74 17.53 3.41 -1.14
C LEU A 74 17.79 2.01 -0.59
N GLY A 75 18.56 1.22 -1.33
CA GLY A 75 19.03 -0.08 -0.87
C GLY A 75 20.02 0.08 0.29
N GLY A 76 19.91 -0.78 1.29
CA GLY A 76 20.74 -0.72 2.47
C GLY A 76 20.76 -2.02 3.27
N ILE A 77 21.37 -1.94 4.44
CA ILE A 77 21.41 -3.02 5.43
C ILE A 77 20.75 -2.54 6.72
N VAL A 78 19.90 -3.37 7.30
CA VAL A 78 19.31 -3.13 8.63
C VAL A 78 20.42 -3.22 9.66
N THR A 79 20.55 -2.19 10.49
CA THR A 79 21.57 -2.13 11.56
C THR A 79 20.96 -2.29 12.94
N ARG A 80 19.67 -1.98 13.11
CA ARG A 80 18.95 -2.13 14.37
C ARG A 80 17.46 -2.27 14.15
N VAL A 81 16.82 -3.12 14.95
CA VAL A 81 15.36 -3.19 15.05
C VAL A 81 14.98 -3.08 16.53
N LYS A 82 14.15 -2.10 16.87
CA LYS A 82 13.55 -1.94 18.20
C LYS A 82 12.04 -2.07 18.06
N LYS A 83 11.47 -3.14 18.60
CA LYS A 83 10.03 -3.40 18.56
C LYS A 83 9.42 -3.26 19.94
N ASP A 84 8.18 -2.79 19.98
CA ASP A 84 7.25 -2.97 21.09
C ASP A 84 6.08 -3.87 20.63
N HIS A 85 4.92 -3.78 21.28
CA HIS A 85 3.75 -4.61 20.95
C HIS A 85 3.02 -4.17 19.68
N VAL A 86 3.18 -2.93 19.23
CA VAL A 86 2.40 -2.35 18.11
C VAL A 86 3.32 -1.81 17.03
N MET A 87 4.44 -1.20 17.41
CA MET A 87 5.34 -0.47 16.55
C MET A 87 6.75 -1.07 16.55
N ALA A 88 7.43 -0.89 15.44
CA ALA A 88 8.83 -1.17 15.24
C ALA A 88 9.54 0.07 14.69
N GLN A 89 10.69 0.37 15.29
CA GLN A 89 11.69 1.26 14.74
C GLN A 89 12.78 0.43 14.07
N VAL A 90 12.92 0.60 12.76
CA VAL A 90 13.94 -0.08 11.96
C VAL A 90 14.96 0.97 11.51
N GLU A 91 16.20 0.75 11.87
CA GLU A 91 17.33 1.56 11.41
C GLU A 91 18.08 0.83 10.31
N MET A 92 18.45 1.58 9.27
CA MET A 92 19.20 1.08 8.13
C MET A 92 20.33 2.03 7.77
N VAL A 93 21.41 1.49 7.21
CA VAL A 93 22.42 2.26 6.50
C VAL A 93 22.21 2.05 5.00
N CYS A 94 21.93 3.14 4.29
CA CYS A 94 21.72 3.18 2.85
C CYS A 94 22.78 4.06 2.20
N GLY A 95 23.90 3.46 1.81
CA GLY A 95 25.08 4.21 1.34
C GLY A 95 25.66 5.07 2.47
N SER A 96 25.80 6.37 2.23
CA SER A 96 26.30 7.35 3.22
C SER A 96 25.24 7.86 4.20
N HIS A 97 24.00 7.36 4.14
CA HIS A 97 22.89 7.88 4.91
C HIS A 97 22.38 6.85 5.90
N ARG A 98 22.05 7.30 7.13
CA ARG A 98 21.27 6.51 8.09
C ARG A 98 19.80 6.83 7.89
N MET A 99 19.00 5.80 7.64
CA MET A 99 17.55 5.88 7.50
C MET A 99 16.89 5.26 8.72
N VAL A 100 15.80 5.86 9.19
CA VAL A 100 14.97 5.31 10.27
C VAL A 100 13.54 5.24 9.77
N SER A 101 12.95 4.06 9.86
CA SER A 101 11.54 3.82 9.57
C SER A 101 10.79 3.47 10.85
N LEU A 102 9.59 4.03 10.98
CA LEU A 102 8.60 3.60 11.97
C LEU A 102 7.51 2.85 11.21
N MET A 103 7.25 1.61 11.62
CA MET A 103 6.25 0.73 11.02
C MET A 103 5.60 -0.14 12.10
N SER A 104 4.60 -0.95 11.78
CA SER A 104 4.03 -1.87 12.77
C SER A 104 5.02 -2.98 13.14
N ALA A 105 4.89 -3.51 14.36
CA ALA A 105 5.67 -4.65 14.81
C ALA A 105 5.44 -5.87 13.90
N ASP A 106 4.17 -6.14 13.57
CA ASP A 106 3.79 -7.26 12.69
C ASP A 106 4.43 -7.15 11.30
N ALA A 107 4.44 -5.95 10.70
CA ALA A 107 5.04 -5.76 9.38
C ALA A 107 6.58 -5.92 9.40
N ALA A 108 7.24 -5.57 10.50
CA ALA A 108 8.67 -5.83 10.66
C ALA A 108 8.95 -7.33 10.77
N ASP A 109 8.06 -8.09 11.42
CA ASP A 109 8.15 -9.54 11.56
C ASP A 109 7.86 -10.28 10.25
N GLU A 110 6.79 -9.90 9.55
CA GLU A 110 6.45 -10.45 8.24
C GLU A 110 7.58 -10.28 7.22
N LEU A 111 8.26 -9.14 7.25
CA LEU A 111 9.41 -8.86 6.39
C LEU A 111 10.72 -9.49 6.88
N GLY A 112 10.72 -10.16 8.05
CA GLY A 112 11.92 -10.75 8.65
C GLY A 112 13.03 -9.73 8.91
N LEU A 113 12.67 -8.50 9.32
CA LEU A 113 13.65 -7.44 9.54
C LEU A 113 14.44 -7.67 10.82
N GLU A 114 15.74 -7.88 10.66
CA GLU A 114 16.70 -8.02 11.75
C GLU A 114 18.06 -7.42 11.36
N PRO A 115 18.92 -7.05 12.32
CA PRO A 115 20.26 -6.56 12.02
C PRO A 115 21.03 -7.51 11.09
N GLY A 116 21.52 -6.99 9.97
CA GLY A 116 22.23 -7.76 8.94
C GLY A 116 21.42 -8.03 7.67
N VAL A 117 20.08 -7.91 7.72
CA VAL A 117 19.22 -8.11 6.56
C VAL A 117 19.36 -6.98 5.55
N ARG A 118 19.46 -7.34 4.26
CA ARG A 118 19.37 -6.37 3.15
C ARG A 118 17.92 -6.00 2.91
N ALA A 119 17.63 -4.70 2.87
CA ALA A 119 16.31 -4.19 2.60
C ALA A 119 16.37 -2.92 1.75
N VAL A 120 15.22 -2.48 1.23
CA VAL A 120 15.10 -1.24 0.47
C VAL A 120 14.20 -0.28 1.22
N ALA A 121 14.76 0.85 1.66
CA ALA A 121 13.97 1.95 2.17
C ALA A 121 13.29 2.67 1.00
N SER A 122 11.97 2.82 1.06
CA SER A 122 11.17 3.41 -0.01
C SER A 122 10.38 4.60 0.52
N VAL A 123 10.63 5.80 -0.02
CA VAL A 123 9.98 7.05 0.41
C VAL A 123 9.13 7.61 -0.73
N LYS A 124 7.84 7.84 -0.46
CA LYS A 124 6.93 8.47 -1.43
C LYS A 124 7.36 9.92 -1.66
N SER A 125 7.40 10.36 -2.92
CA SER A 125 7.85 11.72 -3.26
C SER A 125 7.04 12.83 -2.59
N THR A 126 5.77 12.58 -2.25
CA THR A 126 4.89 13.55 -1.58
C THR A 126 5.08 13.63 -0.06
N HIS A 127 5.98 12.83 0.52
CA HIS A 127 6.26 12.81 1.97
C HIS A 127 7.61 13.44 2.32
N VAL A 128 8.22 14.15 1.38
CA VAL A 128 9.46 14.91 1.62
C VAL A 128 9.07 16.33 1.99
N VAL A 129 9.54 16.79 3.16
CA VAL A 129 9.45 18.19 3.57
C VAL A 129 10.77 18.86 3.20
N VAL A 130 10.70 20.05 2.60
CA VAL A 130 11.86 20.88 2.25
C VAL A 130 11.71 22.19 3.01
N GLU A 131 12.77 22.59 3.72
CA GLU A 131 12.87 23.87 4.40
C GLU A 131 14.09 24.63 3.88
N VAL A 132 14.02 25.96 3.91
CA VAL A 132 15.19 26.83 3.74
C VAL A 132 15.79 27.08 5.14
N PRO A 133 17.12 27.23 5.26
CA PRO A 133 17.78 27.39 6.57
C PRO A 133 17.25 28.57 7.39
#